data_AF-U7L3H8-F1
#
_entry.id   AF-U7L3H8-F1
#
_cell.length_a   1.000
_cell.length_b   1.000
_cell.length_c   1.000
_cell.angle_alpha   90.00
_cell.angle_beta   90.00
_cell.angle_gamma   90.00
#
_symmetry.space_group_name_H-M   'P 1'
#
loop_
_entity.id
_entity.type
_entity.pdbx_description
1 polymer ?
#
loop_
_entity_poly.entity_id
_entity_poly.type
_entity_poly.pdbx_seq_one_letter_code
_entity_poly.pdbx_strand_id
1 'polypeptide(L)'
;MSTISWHPQSEPNPLPFSPFKASTVPRPIGWLSSVDGEGRENIAPYSQWQNLTFDPPMVMFSANQYPDGRRKDTVLNAEETGWFVWNMATYDLREEVNKSAQVLDYGDSEWDRLSVTKEYADNYRIPMVKESPVKFECQYKTTLRVPGNSKVGSIDLVVADVKTIHIDESVIDEEGKLDILKIKPIARMGYFDYTVVTEKFEMRVPGSDDAARAGLEGSA
;
A
#
# COMPACT_ATOMS: atom_id res chain seq x y z
N MET A 1 32.80 -17.93 0.70
CA MET A 1 32.10 -16.73 1.18
C MET A 1 31.65 -16.98 2.61
N SER A 2 31.78 -16.02 3.52
CA SER A 2 31.25 -16.12 4.89
C SER A 2 29.81 -15.63 4.95
N THR A 3 28.97 -16.30 5.72
CA THR A 3 27.56 -15.94 5.95
C THR A 3 27.43 -15.41 7.37
N ILE A 4 26.76 -14.27 7.55
CA ILE A 4 26.35 -13.77 8.86
C ILE A 4 24.99 -14.39 9.19
N SER A 5 24.86 -15.03 10.35
CA SER A 5 23.61 -15.62 10.85
C SER A 5 23.34 -15.12 12.25
N TRP A 6 22.07 -14.81 12.55
CA TRP A 6 21.62 -14.55 13.92
C TRP A 6 20.13 -14.94 14.06
N HIS A 7 19.70 -15.22 15.28
CA HIS A 7 18.33 -15.54 15.65
C HIS A 7 17.62 -14.28 16.19
N PRO A 8 16.81 -13.55 15.40
CA PRO A 8 16.29 -12.24 15.78
C PRO A 8 15.33 -12.24 16.99
N GLN A 9 14.89 -13.43 17.44
CA GLN A 9 14.06 -13.58 18.64
C GLN A 9 14.90 -13.72 19.92
N SER A 10 16.17 -14.08 19.83
CA SER A 10 17.03 -14.39 20.98
C SER A 10 18.40 -13.72 20.94
N GLU A 11 18.82 -13.19 19.80
CA GLU A 11 20.14 -12.60 19.57
C GLU A 11 20.02 -11.16 19.07
N PRO A 12 20.91 -10.26 19.51
CA PRO A 12 20.94 -8.89 19.00
C PRO A 12 21.31 -8.88 17.51
N ASN A 13 20.80 -7.89 16.79
CA ASN A 13 21.22 -7.63 15.42
C ASN A 13 22.74 -7.39 15.36
N PRO A 14 23.51 -8.17 14.58
CA PRO A 14 24.97 -8.01 14.49
C PRO A 14 25.38 -6.82 13.61
N LEU A 15 24.44 -6.18 12.91
CA LEU A 15 24.69 -5.06 12.00
C LEU A 15 24.31 -3.70 12.63
N PRO A 16 24.93 -2.59 12.18
CA PRO A 16 24.62 -1.24 12.67
C PRO A 16 23.19 -0.80 12.33
N PHE A 17 22.59 -1.36 11.27
CA PHE A 17 21.20 -1.12 10.88
C PHE A 17 20.46 -2.45 10.75
N SER A 18 19.15 -2.46 11.03
CA SER A 18 18.35 -3.68 10.91
C SER A 18 18.12 -4.02 9.43
N PRO A 19 18.60 -5.18 8.94
CA PRO A 19 18.40 -5.57 7.55
C PRO A 19 17.00 -6.11 7.28
N PHE A 20 16.21 -6.45 8.32
CA PHE A 20 14.95 -7.20 8.17
C PHE A 20 14.01 -6.61 7.12
N LYS A 21 13.68 -5.31 7.23
CA LYS A 21 12.82 -4.65 6.23
C LYS A 21 13.51 -4.48 4.87
N ALA A 22 14.84 -4.32 4.86
CA ALA A 22 15.62 -4.20 3.64
C ALA A 22 15.75 -5.53 2.87
N SER A 23 15.53 -6.67 3.53
CA SER A 23 15.57 -8.00 2.92
C SER A 23 14.29 -8.37 2.16
N THR A 24 13.19 -7.63 2.35
CA THR A 24 11.92 -7.82 1.64
C THR A 24 11.62 -6.56 0.84
N VAL A 25 12.21 -6.44 -0.34
CA VAL A 25 12.17 -5.24 -1.20
C VAL A 25 12.08 -5.64 -2.67
N PRO A 26 11.56 -4.76 -3.56
CA PRO A 26 10.85 -3.52 -3.25
C PRO A 26 9.47 -3.80 -2.64
N ARG A 27 9.00 -2.96 -1.71
CA ARG A 27 7.65 -3.06 -1.14
C ARG A 27 6.72 -2.04 -1.79
N PRO A 28 5.60 -2.49 -2.39
CA PRO A 28 4.54 -1.59 -2.82
C PRO A 28 4.08 -0.68 -1.67
N ILE A 29 3.70 0.55 -2.00
CA ILE A 29 3.18 1.53 -1.04
C ILE A 29 1.66 1.51 -1.11
N GLY A 30 1.02 1.20 0.01
CA GLY A 30 -0.39 1.45 0.22
C GLY A 30 -0.57 2.92 0.55
N TRP A 31 -0.85 3.78 -0.42
CA TRP A 31 -1.18 5.18 -0.14
C TRP A 31 -2.68 5.30 0.04
N LEU A 32 -3.11 5.22 1.29
CA LEU A 32 -4.49 4.91 1.65
C LEU A 32 -5.23 6.15 2.12
N SER A 33 -6.35 6.43 1.47
CA SER A 33 -7.30 7.45 1.89
C SER A 33 -8.45 6.78 2.64
N SER A 34 -8.94 7.42 3.70
CA SER A 34 -10.08 6.92 4.48
C SER A 34 -10.84 8.08 5.10
N VAL A 35 -12.00 7.78 5.68
CA VAL A 35 -12.84 8.75 6.37
C VAL A 35 -13.42 8.10 7.62
N ASP A 36 -13.60 8.85 8.70
CA ASP A 36 -14.24 8.35 9.92
C ASP A 36 -15.76 8.56 9.91
N GLY A 37 -16.44 8.10 10.98
CA GLY A 37 -17.88 8.27 11.13
C GLY A 37 -18.38 9.73 11.21
N GLU A 38 -17.48 10.71 11.44
CA GLU A 38 -17.79 12.14 11.48
C GLU A 38 -17.48 12.86 10.14
N GLY A 39 -16.97 12.13 9.15
CA GLY A 39 -16.62 12.69 7.84
C GLY A 39 -15.23 13.32 7.75
N ARG A 40 -14.35 13.12 8.75
CA ARG A 40 -12.97 13.61 8.71
C ARG A 40 -12.13 12.75 7.79
N GLU A 41 -11.48 13.38 6.82
CA GLU A 41 -10.71 12.73 5.77
C GLU A 41 -9.24 12.53 6.21
N ASN A 42 -8.69 11.34 5.98
CA ASN A 42 -7.31 10.97 6.31
C ASN A 42 -6.62 10.43 5.05
N ILE A 43 -5.30 10.63 4.91
CA ILE A 43 -4.49 9.94 3.90
C ILE A 43 -3.10 9.63 4.44
N ALA A 44 -2.64 8.37 4.33
CA ALA A 44 -1.34 7.96 4.85
C ALA A 44 -0.69 6.83 4.03
N PRO A 45 0.66 6.77 3.95
CA PRO A 45 1.38 5.72 3.26
C PRO A 45 1.74 4.55 4.18
N TYR A 46 1.52 3.32 3.69
CA TYR A 46 1.84 2.07 4.36
C TYR A 46 2.78 1.24 3.49
N SER A 47 3.99 0.96 3.97
CA SER A 47 4.97 0.15 3.20
C SER A 47 4.73 -1.37 3.27
N GLN A 48 3.60 -1.79 3.85
CA GLN A 48 3.17 -3.18 3.97
C GLN A 48 1.80 -3.30 3.33
N TRP A 49 1.77 -3.27 2.00
CA TRP A 49 0.59 -3.35 1.14
C TRP A 49 0.79 -4.44 0.09
N GLN A 50 -0.26 -5.21 -0.20
CA GLN A 50 -0.26 -6.15 -1.33
C GLN A 50 -1.68 -6.53 -1.78
N ASN A 51 -1.86 -6.93 -3.04
CA ASN A 51 -2.97 -7.76 -3.48
C ASN A 51 -2.91 -9.16 -2.83
N LEU A 52 -4.02 -9.89 -2.83
CA LEU A 52 -4.13 -11.22 -2.22
C LEU A 52 -4.56 -12.28 -3.24
N THR A 53 -5.76 -12.13 -3.80
CA THR A 53 -6.29 -12.97 -4.87
C THR A 53 -6.99 -12.08 -5.89
N PHE A 54 -7.23 -12.61 -7.08
CA PHE A 54 -7.92 -11.94 -8.17
C PHE A 54 -9.40 -12.35 -8.30
N ASP A 55 -9.84 -13.44 -7.66
CA ASP A 55 -11.23 -13.92 -7.72
C ASP A 55 -11.87 -14.11 -6.31
N PRO A 56 -12.66 -13.13 -5.82
CA PRO A 56 -12.72 -11.74 -6.30
C PRO A 56 -11.43 -10.97 -5.94
N PRO A 57 -11.13 -9.84 -6.61
CA PRO A 57 -9.93 -9.05 -6.31
C PRO A 57 -9.89 -8.61 -4.84
N MET A 58 -8.82 -8.96 -4.14
CA MET A 58 -8.62 -8.63 -2.73
C MET A 58 -7.24 -8.01 -2.48
N VAL A 59 -7.17 -7.20 -1.43
CA VAL A 59 -5.96 -6.52 -0.97
C VAL A 59 -5.79 -6.64 0.53
N MET A 60 -4.57 -6.41 1.00
CA MET A 60 -4.26 -6.25 2.41
C MET A 60 -3.31 -5.08 2.67
N PHE A 61 -3.42 -4.52 3.87
CA PHE A 61 -2.36 -3.72 4.44
C PHE A 61 -2.10 -4.10 5.90
N SER A 62 -0.86 -3.92 6.33
CA SER A 62 -0.48 -4.07 7.74
C SER A 62 -0.06 -2.71 8.31
N ALA A 63 -0.63 -2.39 9.46
CA ALA A 63 -0.37 -1.16 10.19
C ALA A 63 0.20 -1.48 11.57
N ASN A 64 1.40 -0.98 11.87
CA ASN A 64 1.94 -0.94 13.23
C ASN A 64 1.13 0.04 14.08
N GLN A 65 0.97 -0.29 15.37
CA GLN A 65 0.41 0.64 16.34
C GLN A 65 1.38 1.78 16.66
N TYR A 66 0.85 2.86 17.23
CA TYR A 66 1.65 3.93 17.81
C TYR A 66 2.43 3.43 19.05
N PRO A 67 3.50 4.13 19.47
CA PRO A 67 4.27 3.77 20.68
C PRO A 67 3.41 3.67 21.96
N ASP A 68 2.32 4.43 22.02
CA ASP A 68 1.35 4.40 23.13
C ASP A 68 0.33 3.25 23.03
N GLY A 69 0.29 2.52 21.92
CA GLY A 69 -0.60 1.38 21.66
C GLY A 69 -1.89 1.76 20.94
N ARG A 70 -2.08 3.05 20.60
CA ARG A 70 -3.20 3.44 19.74
C ARG A 70 -3.05 2.83 18.35
N ARG A 71 -4.18 2.52 17.76
CA ARG A 71 -4.28 2.02 16.38
C ARG A 71 -4.22 3.19 15.41
N LYS A 72 -3.90 2.89 14.15
CA LYS A 72 -3.86 3.91 13.08
C LYS A 72 -5.26 4.29 12.65
N ASP A 73 -5.47 5.57 12.34
CA ASP A 73 -6.78 6.12 11.97
C ASP A 73 -7.35 5.41 10.74
N THR A 74 -6.55 5.19 9.68
CA THR A 74 -6.97 4.37 8.52
C THR A 74 -7.53 2.99 8.88
N VAL A 75 -6.99 2.34 9.93
CA VAL A 75 -7.49 1.03 10.37
C VAL A 75 -8.86 1.20 11.06
N LEU A 76 -8.99 2.19 11.94
CA LEU A 76 -10.24 2.48 12.64
C LEU A 76 -11.33 2.89 11.65
N ASN A 77 -11.00 3.78 10.72
CA ASN A 77 -11.86 4.28 9.66
C ASN A 77 -12.37 3.14 8.77
N ALA A 78 -11.49 2.21 8.36
CA ALA A 78 -11.88 1.06 7.56
C ALA A 78 -12.86 0.14 8.31
N GLU A 79 -12.65 -0.09 9.61
CA GLU A 79 -13.55 -0.89 10.44
C GLU A 79 -14.90 -0.21 10.70
N GLU A 80 -14.87 1.10 10.96
CA GLU A 80 -16.05 1.88 11.30
C GLU A 80 -16.94 2.14 10.09
N THR A 81 -16.36 2.62 8.99
CA THR A 81 -17.11 3.02 7.79
C THR A 81 -17.28 1.88 6.80
N GLY A 82 -16.44 0.85 6.89
CA GLY A 82 -16.41 -0.26 5.97
C GLY A 82 -15.62 0.01 4.68
N TRP A 83 -14.95 1.17 4.54
CA TRP A 83 -14.34 1.59 3.28
C TRP A 83 -13.00 2.31 3.44
N PHE A 84 -12.14 2.14 2.45
CA PHE A 84 -10.96 2.98 2.20
C PHE A 84 -10.63 2.98 0.70
N VAL A 85 -9.76 3.89 0.28
CA VAL A 85 -9.25 3.95 -1.10
C VAL A 85 -7.75 3.74 -1.11
N TRP A 86 -7.26 2.94 -2.05
CA TRP A 86 -5.84 2.92 -2.39
C TRP A 86 -5.58 3.79 -3.61
N ASN A 87 -4.53 4.61 -3.53
CA ASN A 87 -4.01 5.41 -4.63
C ASN A 87 -2.61 4.88 -4.99
N MET A 88 -2.35 4.61 -6.27
CA MET A 88 -1.01 4.24 -6.70
C MET A 88 -0.04 5.41 -6.49
N ALA A 89 1.02 5.16 -5.72
CA ALA A 89 2.09 6.11 -5.48
C ALA A 89 3.06 6.14 -6.69
N THR A 90 3.22 7.30 -7.31
CA THR A 90 4.10 7.51 -8.47
C THR A 90 5.27 8.42 -8.14
N TYR A 91 6.28 8.46 -9.01
CA TYR A 91 7.45 9.32 -8.82
C TYR A 91 7.11 10.81 -8.78
N ASP A 92 6.11 11.24 -9.56
CA ASP A 92 5.66 12.63 -9.61
C ASP A 92 4.91 13.02 -8.33
N LEU A 93 4.28 12.06 -7.64
CA LEU A 93 3.56 12.25 -6.38
C LEU A 93 4.41 11.98 -5.13
N ARG A 94 5.69 11.62 -5.27
CA ARG A 94 6.54 11.14 -4.16
C ARG A 94 6.64 12.12 -2.98
N GLU A 95 6.65 13.42 -3.25
CA GLU A 95 6.76 14.44 -2.20
C GLU A 95 5.46 14.51 -1.38
N GLU A 96 4.31 14.37 -2.03
CA GLU A 96 2.99 14.34 -1.39
C GLU A 96 2.79 13.05 -0.60
N VAL A 97 3.23 11.92 -1.16
CA VAL A 97 3.30 10.64 -0.44
C VAL A 97 4.14 10.80 0.82
N ASN A 98 5.32 11.43 0.75
CA ASN A 98 6.18 11.65 1.92
C ASN A 98 5.57 12.62 2.94
N LYS A 99 4.93 13.71 2.49
CA LYS A 99 4.21 14.66 3.37
C LYS A 99 3.08 13.97 4.13
N SER A 100 2.32 13.08 3.49
CA SER A 100 1.24 12.33 4.13
C SER A 100 1.72 11.31 5.18
N ALA A 101 3.03 11.09 5.34
CA ALA A 101 3.58 10.25 6.40
C ALA A 101 3.79 10.97 7.74
N GLN A 102 3.61 12.30 7.78
CA GLN A 102 3.80 13.10 8.98
C GLN A 102 2.81 12.68 10.07
N VAL A 103 3.28 12.59 11.32
CA VAL A 103 2.40 12.40 12.47
C VAL A 103 1.72 13.74 12.75
N LEU A 104 0.43 13.81 12.52
CA LEU A 104 -0.39 14.97 12.84
C LEU A 104 -1.09 14.79 14.20
N ASP A 105 -1.46 15.92 14.79
CA ASP A 105 -2.31 15.91 15.98
C ASP A 105 -3.73 15.47 15.59
N TYR A 106 -4.46 14.93 16.56
CA TYR A 106 -5.82 14.45 16.34
C TYR A 106 -6.73 15.60 15.87
N GLY A 107 -7.35 15.44 14.69
CA GLY A 107 -8.26 16.42 14.09
C GLY A 107 -7.66 17.24 12.94
N ASP A 108 -6.34 17.22 12.75
CA ASP A 108 -5.70 17.76 11.55
C ASP A 108 -5.74 16.72 10.42
N SER A 109 -6.09 17.15 9.21
CA SER A 109 -6.16 16.28 8.03
C SER A 109 -4.88 16.42 7.19
N GLU A 110 -4.23 15.30 6.83
CA GLU A 110 -3.05 15.35 5.95
C GLU A 110 -3.38 16.01 4.61
N TRP A 111 -4.61 15.87 4.14
CA TRP A 111 -5.06 16.46 2.89
C TRP A 111 -4.90 17.98 2.83
N ASP A 112 -4.97 18.67 3.96
CA ASP A 112 -4.82 20.13 4.00
C ASP A 112 -3.37 20.58 3.73
N ARG A 113 -2.44 19.63 3.79
CA ARG A 113 -0.99 19.83 3.55
C ARG A 113 -0.54 19.28 2.20
N LEU A 114 -1.42 18.57 1.48
CA LEU A 114 -1.11 18.00 0.18
C LEU A 114 -1.42 18.99 -0.94
N SER A 115 -0.55 19.01 -1.94
CA SER A 115 -0.73 19.79 -3.18
C SER A 115 -1.26 18.89 -4.30
N VAL A 116 -2.40 18.22 -4.05
CA VAL A 116 -3.08 17.31 -4.99
C VAL A 116 -4.55 17.70 -5.15
N THR A 117 -5.17 17.27 -6.24
CA THR A 117 -6.60 17.48 -6.46
C THR A 117 -7.40 16.32 -5.90
N LYS A 118 -8.38 16.62 -5.02
CA LYS A 118 -9.36 15.63 -4.57
C LYS A 118 -10.38 15.36 -5.66
N GLU A 119 -10.66 14.09 -5.88
CA GLU A 119 -11.93 13.59 -6.43
C GLU A 119 -12.51 12.59 -5.43
N TYR A 120 -13.74 12.10 -5.64
CA TYR A 120 -14.41 11.27 -4.63
C TYR A 120 -14.83 9.92 -5.23
N ALA A 121 -14.65 8.88 -4.43
CA ALA A 121 -15.06 7.51 -4.75
C ALA A 121 -16.58 7.36 -4.93
N ASP A 122 -16.98 6.39 -5.75
CA ASP A 122 -18.37 6.15 -6.14
C ASP A 122 -19.15 5.40 -5.05
N ASN A 123 -18.54 4.39 -4.43
CA ASN A 123 -19.23 3.51 -3.47
C ASN A 123 -19.38 4.15 -2.08
N TYR A 124 -18.44 5.00 -1.69
CA TYR A 124 -18.45 5.72 -0.42
C TYR A 124 -17.66 7.01 -0.56
N ARG A 125 -18.10 8.11 0.05
CA ARG A 125 -17.51 9.45 -0.11
C ARG A 125 -16.14 9.57 0.59
N ILE A 126 -15.12 8.92 0.03
CA ILE A 126 -13.71 9.01 0.42
C ILE A 126 -12.95 9.76 -0.67
N PRO A 127 -12.09 10.71 -0.30
CA PRO A 127 -11.27 11.42 -1.28
C PRO A 127 -10.25 10.47 -1.91
N MET A 128 -10.10 10.59 -3.23
CA MET A 128 -9.07 9.96 -4.04
C MET A 128 -8.14 11.04 -4.59
N VAL A 129 -6.90 10.66 -4.89
CA VAL A 129 -5.91 11.54 -5.50
C VAL A 129 -6.13 11.50 -7.01
N LYS A 130 -6.67 12.59 -7.58
CA LYS A 130 -6.98 12.66 -9.01
C LYS A 130 -5.76 12.35 -9.89
N GLU A 131 -4.60 12.86 -9.49
CA GLU A 131 -3.32 12.67 -10.19
C GLU A 131 -2.77 11.23 -10.09
N SER A 132 -3.33 10.38 -9.22
CA SER A 132 -2.96 8.97 -9.16
C SER A 132 -3.60 8.22 -10.34
N PRO A 133 -2.82 7.54 -11.19
CA PRO A 133 -3.32 6.95 -12.43
C PRO A 133 -4.10 5.65 -12.21
N VAL A 134 -3.96 5.01 -11.05
CA VAL A 134 -4.71 3.80 -10.69
C VAL A 134 -5.18 3.92 -9.24
N LYS A 135 -6.48 3.71 -9.01
CA LYS A 135 -7.10 3.76 -7.69
C LYS A 135 -8.01 2.56 -7.47
N PHE A 136 -8.06 2.05 -6.25
CA PHE A 136 -8.98 0.99 -5.84
C PHE A 136 -9.91 1.48 -4.74
N GLU A 137 -11.21 1.29 -4.92
CA GLU A 137 -12.19 1.41 -3.84
C GLU A 137 -12.29 0.07 -3.12
N CYS A 138 -11.94 0.06 -1.84
CA CYS A 138 -11.76 -1.15 -1.06
C CYS A 138 -12.83 -1.23 0.03
N GLN A 139 -13.65 -2.29 -0.03
CA GLN A 139 -14.60 -2.61 1.03
C GLN A 139 -13.91 -3.47 2.08
N TYR A 140 -13.86 -2.97 3.32
CA TYR A 140 -13.32 -3.67 4.47
C TYR A 140 -13.98 -5.05 4.65
N LYS A 141 -13.15 -6.07 4.93
CA LYS A 141 -13.59 -7.45 5.16
C LYS A 141 -13.30 -7.92 6.58
N THR A 142 -12.06 -7.76 7.04
CA THR A 142 -11.65 -8.19 8.38
C THR A 142 -10.33 -7.57 8.80
N THR A 143 -10.09 -7.52 10.11
CA THR A 143 -8.79 -7.19 10.73
C THR A 143 -8.31 -8.35 11.58
N LEU A 144 -7.12 -8.87 11.30
CA LEU A 144 -6.39 -9.73 12.21
C LEU A 144 -5.40 -8.90 13.03
N ARG A 145 -5.58 -8.88 14.35
CA ARG A 145 -4.64 -8.22 15.28
C ARG A 145 -3.61 -9.21 15.77
N VAL A 146 -2.32 -8.92 15.52
CA VAL A 146 -1.20 -9.78 15.93
C VAL A 146 -0.32 -9.02 16.91
N PRO A 147 -0.22 -9.48 18.18
CA PRO A 147 0.64 -8.85 19.16
C PRO A 147 2.12 -9.07 18.82
N GLY A 148 2.91 -8.01 18.93
CA GLY A 148 4.37 -8.08 18.94
C GLY A 148 4.94 -8.04 20.35
N ASN A 149 6.27 -8.06 20.48
CA ASN A 149 6.95 -7.92 21.77
C ASN A 149 6.84 -6.51 22.38
N SER A 150 6.30 -5.55 21.64
CA SER A 150 6.05 -4.17 22.09
C SER A 150 4.77 -3.64 21.45
N LYS A 151 4.27 -2.50 21.96
CA LYS A 151 3.11 -1.82 21.38
C LYS A 151 3.33 -1.48 19.90
N VAL A 152 4.42 -0.79 19.57
CA VAL A 152 4.79 -0.48 18.18
C VAL A 152 5.06 -1.73 17.32
N GLY A 153 5.44 -2.84 17.95
CA GLY A 153 5.64 -4.13 17.27
C GLY A 153 4.34 -4.88 16.97
N SER A 154 3.24 -4.52 17.62
CA SER A 154 1.92 -5.10 17.33
C SER A 154 1.36 -4.53 16.04
N ILE A 155 0.70 -5.37 15.27
CA ILE A 155 0.12 -5.01 13.97
C ILE A 155 -1.38 -5.28 13.91
N ASP A 156 -2.06 -4.45 13.12
CA ASP A 156 -3.37 -4.74 12.56
C ASP A 156 -3.17 -5.10 11.07
N LEU A 157 -3.53 -6.32 10.68
CA LEU A 157 -3.58 -6.76 9.29
C LEU A 157 -5.02 -6.64 8.78
N VAL A 158 -5.27 -5.67 7.92
CA VAL A 158 -6.58 -5.40 7.32
C VAL A 158 -6.67 -6.07 5.96
N VAL A 159 -7.78 -6.75 5.70
CA VAL A 159 -8.12 -7.36 4.41
C VAL A 159 -9.38 -6.70 3.86
N ALA A 160 -9.41 -6.46 2.56
CA ALA A 160 -10.54 -5.85 1.87
C ALA A 160 -10.77 -6.44 0.48
N ASP A 161 -12.03 -6.43 0.05
CA ASP A 161 -12.42 -6.69 -1.33
C ASP A 161 -12.27 -5.39 -2.14
N VAL A 162 -11.69 -5.47 -3.34
CA VAL A 162 -11.68 -4.33 -4.28
C VAL A 162 -13.01 -4.34 -5.04
N LYS A 163 -13.80 -3.27 -4.89
CA LYS A 163 -15.13 -3.15 -5.50
C LYS A 163 -15.14 -2.33 -6.78
N THR A 164 -14.28 -1.33 -6.89
CA THR A 164 -14.10 -0.51 -8.08
C THR A 164 -12.62 -0.29 -8.35
N ILE A 165 -12.22 -0.39 -9.62
CA ILE A 165 -10.89 -0.05 -10.12
C ILE A 165 -11.03 1.15 -11.06
N HIS A 166 -10.31 2.23 -10.77
CA HIS A 166 -10.22 3.41 -11.62
C HIS A 166 -8.83 3.44 -12.28
N ILE A 167 -8.79 3.58 -13.60
CA ILE A 167 -7.54 3.67 -14.37
C ILE A 167 -7.61 4.90 -15.29
N ASP A 168 -6.58 5.72 -15.27
CA ASP A 168 -6.38 6.77 -16.27
C ASP A 168 -6.05 6.11 -17.62
N GLU A 169 -6.92 6.30 -18.61
CA GLU A 169 -6.75 5.70 -19.95
C GLU A 169 -5.40 6.06 -20.59
N SER A 170 -4.81 7.21 -20.22
CA SER A 170 -3.51 7.62 -20.76
C SER A 170 -2.36 6.71 -20.33
N VAL A 171 -2.50 5.89 -19.28
CA VAL A 171 -1.46 4.95 -18.84
C VAL A 171 -1.67 3.53 -19.37
N ILE A 172 -2.61 3.33 -20.29
CA ILE A 172 -2.82 2.07 -21.00
C ILE A 172 -2.01 2.11 -22.30
N ASP A 173 -1.23 1.07 -22.56
CA ASP A 173 -0.46 0.91 -23.80
C ASP A 173 -1.31 0.43 -24.98
N GLU A 174 -0.71 0.36 -26.17
CA GLU A 174 -1.39 -0.01 -27.42
C GLU A 174 -1.92 -1.46 -27.38
N GLU A 175 -1.36 -2.30 -26.51
CA GLU A 175 -1.79 -3.68 -26.28
C GLU A 175 -2.87 -3.82 -25.20
N GLY A 176 -3.31 -2.71 -24.60
CA GLY A 176 -4.33 -2.70 -23.55
C GLY A 176 -3.81 -3.05 -22.15
N LYS A 177 -2.50 -3.01 -21.93
CA LYS A 177 -1.87 -3.25 -20.62
C LYS A 177 -1.53 -1.93 -19.94
N LEU A 178 -1.32 -1.97 -18.62
CA LEU A 178 -0.76 -0.80 -17.93
C LEU A 178 0.70 -0.58 -18.35
N ASP A 179 0.99 0.61 -18.86
CA ASP A 179 2.35 1.06 -19.12
C ASP A 179 3.04 1.46 -17.81
N ILE A 180 3.57 0.45 -17.11
CA ILE A 180 4.27 0.64 -15.83
C ILE A 180 5.45 1.62 -15.94
N LEU A 181 6.16 1.66 -17.07
CA LEU A 181 7.33 2.54 -17.21
C LEU A 181 6.91 4.00 -17.41
N LYS A 182 5.75 4.24 -18.02
CA LYS A 182 5.11 5.57 -18.06
C LYS A 182 4.58 6.00 -16.70
N ILE A 183 3.95 5.10 -15.96
CA ILE A 183 3.40 5.36 -14.61
C ILE A 183 4.49 5.72 -13.59
N LYS A 184 5.67 5.10 -13.69
CA LYS A 184 6.79 5.25 -12.75
C LYS A 184 6.34 5.07 -11.28
N PRO A 185 5.73 3.92 -10.92
CA PRO A 185 5.35 3.68 -9.54
C PRO A 185 6.60 3.67 -8.64
N ILE A 186 6.46 4.25 -7.44
CA ILE A 186 7.50 4.20 -6.42
C ILE A 186 7.24 3.07 -5.43
N ALA A 187 8.32 2.53 -4.87
CA ALA A 187 8.27 1.48 -3.87
C ALA A 187 9.23 1.76 -2.73
N ARG A 188 8.91 1.24 -1.55
CA ARG A 188 9.74 1.39 -0.34
C ARG A 188 10.79 0.28 -0.27
N MET A 189 12.01 0.65 0.05
CA MET A 189 13.13 -0.27 0.25
C MET A 189 13.39 -0.48 1.76
N GLY A 190 14.64 -0.64 2.17
CA GLY A 190 15.03 -0.53 3.58
C GLY A 190 15.10 0.92 4.04
N TYR A 191 15.25 1.12 5.35
CA TYR A 191 15.65 2.42 5.90
C TYR A 191 14.76 3.58 5.43
N PHE A 192 15.35 4.64 4.87
CA PHE A 192 14.65 5.77 4.24
C PHE A 192 14.66 5.70 2.71
N ASP A 193 15.10 4.59 2.14
CA ASP A 193 15.33 4.46 0.71
C ASP A 193 14.04 4.14 -0.04
N TYR A 194 13.90 4.74 -1.21
CA TYR A 194 12.83 4.51 -2.18
C TYR A 194 13.45 4.14 -3.52
N THR A 195 12.69 3.38 -4.32
CA THR A 195 13.01 3.14 -5.72
C THR A 195 11.84 3.55 -6.61
N VAL A 196 12.12 3.74 -7.89
CA VAL A 196 11.14 4.01 -8.94
C VAL A 196 11.28 2.94 -10.01
N VAL A 197 10.15 2.44 -10.53
CA VAL A 197 10.18 1.47 -11.63
C VAL A 197 10.44 2.21 -12.94
N THR A 198 11.68 2.18 -13.41
CA THR A 198 12.13 2.76 -14.70
C THR A 198 12.59 1.71 -15.70
N GLU A 199 12.64 0.44 -15.30
CA GLU A 199 13.00 -0.68 -16.14
C GLU A 199 12.12 -1.90 -15.83
N LYS A 200 11.87 -2.71 -16.86
CA LYS A 200 11.20 -4.01 -16.74
C LYS A 200 11.80 -4.97 -17.77
N PHE A 201 11.77 -6.25 -17.49
CA PHE A 201 12.14 -7.32 -18.42
C PHE A 201 11.10 -8.43 -18.32
N GLU A 202 10.92 -9.16 -19.41
CA GLU A 202 9.96 -10.26 -19.47
C GLU A 202 10.64 -11.57 -19.06
N MET A 203 9.98 -12.33 -18.18
CA MET A 203 10.36 -13.69 -17.86
C MET A 203 9.13 -14.59 -18.00
N ARG A 204 9.22 -15.61 -18.85
CA ARG A 204 8.18 -16.63 -18.99
C ARG A 204 8.59 -17.89 -18.25
N VAL A 205 7.66 -18.51 -17.53
CA VAL A 205 7.89 -19.80 -16.89
C VAL A 205 7.96 -20.87 -17.98
N PRO A 206 9.07 -21.62 -18.12
CA PRO A 206 9.20 -22.64 -19.15
C PRO A 206 8.08 -23.69 -19.08
N GLY A 207 7.43 -23.97 -20.21
CA GLY A 207 6.43 -25.05 -20.36
C GLY A 207 5.05 -24.77 -19.75
N SER A 208 4.69 -23.51 -19.50
CA SER A 208 3.47 -23.14 -18.76
C SER A 208 2.38 -22.47 -19.59
N ASP A 209 2.47 -22.53 -20.93
CA ASP A 209 1.82 -21.58 -21.84
C ASP A 209 0.29 -21.41 -21.68
N ASP A 210 -0.45 -22.45 -21.27
CA ASP A 210 -1.91 -22.36 -21.14
C ASP A 210 -2.38 -22.06 -19.71
N ALA A 211 -1.80 -22.71 -18.68
CA ALA A 211 -2.21 -22.53 -17.28
C ALA A 211 -1.62 -21.27 -16.62
N ALA A 212 -0.42 -20.85 -17.04
CA ALA A 212 0.17 -19.59 -16.55
C ALA A 212 -0.55 -18.36 -17.11
N ARG A 213 -1.12 -18.45 -18.32
CA ARG A 213 -1.90 -17.34 -18.91
C ARG A 213 -3.13 -16.99 -18.05
N ALA A 214 -3.90 -17.99 -17.62
CA ALA A 214 -5.11 -17.78 -16.83
C ALA A 214 -4.83 -17.11 -15.46
N GLY A 215 -3.74 -17.51 -14.79
CA GLY A 215 -3.36 -16.90 -13.49
C GLY A 215 -2.71 -15.52 -13.60
N LEU A 216 -2.03 -15.21 -14.72
CA LEU A 216 -1.39 -13.90 -14.95
C LEU A 216 -2.37 -12.83 -15.45
N GLU A 217 -3.42 -13.23 -16.17
CA GLU A 217 -4.47 -12.33 -16.65
C GLU A 217 -5.56 -12.04 -15.61
N GLY A 218 -5.55 -12.76 -14.47
CA GLY A 218 -6.58 -12.62 -13.42
C GLY A 218 -7.97 -13.06 -13.89
N SER A 219 -8.05 -13.95 -14.87
CA SER A 219 -9.28 -14.37 -15.58
C SER A 219 -9.73 -15.80 -15.29
N ALA A 220 -9.12 -16.47 -14.30
CA ALA A 220 -9.42 -17.86 -13.93
C ALA A 220 -10.62 -18.00 -12.99
#